data_AF-A0AAJ0E8B0-F1
#
_entry.id   AF-A0AAJ0E8B0-F1
#
_cell.length_a   1.000
_cell.length_b   1.000
_cell.length_c   1.000
_cell.angle_alpha   90.00
_cell.angle_beta   90.00
_cell.angle_gamma   90.00
#
_symmetry.space_group_name_H-M   'P 1'
#
loop_
_entity.id
_entity.type
_entity.pdbx_description
1 polymer ?
#
loop_
_entity_poly.entity_id
_entity_poly.type
_entity_poly.pdbx_seq_one_letter_code
_entity_poly.pdbx_strand_id
1 'polypeptide(L)'
;MHGFILALRSQLKDASSKVKIVEVYPPAVQTELHDAKNQPDLKNGHAIGMPVDEFANEVYQRWVNGEDQIPVGTAKPMFDAFENKRQDYYESFNAEMDRVLVYFTV
;
A
#
# COMPACT_ATOMS: atom_id res chain seq x y z
N MET A 1 -6.16 6.51 1.41
CA MET A 1 -6.33 5.24 0.67
C MET A 1 -5.86 4.02 1.48
N HIS A 2 -4.69 4.05 2.13
CA HIS A 2 -4.16 2.91 2.91
C HIS A 2 -5.08 2.35 4.03
N GLY A 3 -5.81 3.23 4.74
CA GLY A 3 -6.80 2.80 5.74
C GLY A 3 -7.97 2.00 5.17
N PHE A 4 -8.43 2.36 3.96
CA PHE A 4 -9.47 1.62 3.26
C PHE A 4 -8.99 0.22 2.88
N ILE A 5 -7.74 0.09 2.43
CA ILE A 5 -7.16 -1.19 2.03
C ILE A 5 -7.01 -2.13 3.24
N LEU A 6 -6.60 -1.62 4.42
CA LEU A 6 -6.57 -2.44 5.64
C LEU A 6 -7.97 -2.96 6.00
N ALA A 7 -8.98 -2.08 5.99
CA ALA A 7 -10.35 -2.47 6.28
C ALA A 7 -10.88 -3.51 5.28
N LEU A 8 -10.64 -3.29 3.98
CA LEU A 8 -11.04 -4.22 2.93
C LEU A 8 -10.36 -5.58 3.09
N ARG A 9 -9.06 -5.62 3.40
CA ARG A 9 -8.32 -6.87 3.67
C ARG A 9 -8.93 -7.63 4.85
N SER A 10 -9.23 -6.94 5.95
CA SER A 10 -9.87 -7.55 7.12
C SER A 10 -11.22 -8.15 6.76
N GLN A 11 -12.10 -7.37 6.12
CA GLN A 11 -13.44 -7.81 5.74
C GLN A 11 -13.44 -8.99 4.77
N LEU A 12 -12.51 -9.02 3.81
CA LEU A 12 -12.37 -10.15 2.89
C LEU A 12 -11.90 -11.41 3.59
N LYS A 13 -11.00 -11.28 4.57
CA LYS A 13 -10.55 -12.39 5.42
C LYS A 13 -11.72 -12.93 6.25
N ASP A 14 -12.48 -12.06 6.90
CA ASP A 14 -13.63 -12.43 7.74
C ASP A 14 -14.72 -13.13 6.91
N ALA A 15 -14.93 -12.68 5.67
CA ALA A 15 -15.83 -13.30 4.71
C ALA A 15 -15.28 -14.61 4.09
N SER A 16 -14.13 -15.11 4.53
CA SER A 16 -13.45 -16.29 3.94
C SER A 16 -13.25 -16.18 2.42
N SER A 17 -13.04 -14.96 1.92
CA SER A 17 -12.84 -14.69 0.51
C SER A 17 -11.47 -15.20 0.05
N LYS A 18 -11.39 -15.62 -1.22
CA LYS A 18 -10.14 -16.02 -1.88
C LYS A 18 -9.45 -14.86 -2.61
N VAL A 19 -10.03 -13.66 -2.55
CA VAL A 19 -9.46 -12.46 -3.19
C VAL A 19 -8.25 -11.96 -2.39
N LYS A 20 -7.11 -11.81 -3.06
CA LYS A 20 -5.91 -11.17 -2.49
C LYS A 20 -5.87 -9.70 -2.89
N ILE A 21 -5.56 -8.84 -1.93
CA ILE A 21 -5.37 -7.41 -2.15
C ILE A 21 -3.88 -7.11 -2.02
N VAL A 22 -3.27 -6.69 -3.12
CA VAL A 22 -1.87 -6.25 -3.20
C VAL A 22 -1.85 -4.72 -3.25
N GLU A 23 -1.02 -4.12 -2.42
CA GLU A 23 -0.87 -2.66 -2.32
C GLU A 23 0.56 -2.26 -2.65
N VAL A 24 0.70 -1.41 -3.65
CA VAL A 24 1.99 -0.89 -4.09
C VAL A 24 2.13 0.53 -3.56
N TYR A 25 3.27 0.84 -2.93
CA TYR A 25 3.61 2.19 -2.48
C TYR A 25 4.70 2.74 -3.39
N PRO A 26 4.34 3.47 -4.46
CA PRO A 26 5.31 3.98 -5.41
C PRO A 26 6.06 5.21 -4.86
N PRO A 27 7.35 5.40 -5.23
CA PRO A 27 7.99 6.70 -5.16
C PRO A 27 7.48 7.59 -6.31
N ALA A 28 8.12 8.74 -6.52
CA ALA A 28 8.01 9.40 -7.83
C ALA A 28 8.61 8.48 -8.91
N VAL A 29 7.91 8.31 -10.03
CA VAL A 29 8.31 7.44 -11.15
C VAL A 29 8.28 8.24 -12.44
N GLN A 30 9.28 8.04 -13.28
CA GLN A 30 9.46 8.70 -14.58
C GLN A 30 8.38 8.26 -15.58
N THR A 31 7.19 8.84 -15.45
CA THR A 31 6.02 8.62 -16.30
C THR A 31 5.52 9.95 -16.87
N GLU A 32 4.61 9.90 -17.84
CA GLU A 32 3.97 11.06 -18.44
C GLU A 32 3.13 11.86 -17.43
N LEU A 33 2.83 11.30 -16.24
CA LEU A 33 2.14 12.02 -15.16
C LEU A 33 2.84 13.35 -14.82
N HIS A 34 4.17 13.39 -14.93
CA HIS A 34 4.99 14.55 -14.62
C HIS A 34 5.35 15.41 -15.84
N ASP A 35 4.77 15.14 -17.01
CA ASP A 35 4.97 15.99 -18.19
C ASP A 35 4.43 17.40 -17.96
N ALA A 36 5.05 18.40 -18.59
CA ALA A 36 4.61 19.80 -18.49
C ALA A 36 3.17 20.02 -18.97
N LYS A 37 2.62 19.12 -19.81
CA LYS A 37 1.20 19.13 -20.17
C LYS A 37 0.29 18.89 -18.96
N ASN A 38 0.69 18.00 -18.06
CA ASN A 38 -0.09 17.58 -16.89
C ASN A 38 0.29 18.38 -15.64
N GLN A 39 1.55 18.82 -15.54
CA GLN A 39 2.10 19.59 -14.43
C GLN A 39 2.90 20.79 -14.99
N PRO A 40 2.24 21.88 -15.43
CA PRO A 40 2.88 22.99 -16.16
C PRO A 40 4.03 23.69 -15.41
N ASP A 41 4.03 23.62 -14.08
CA ASP A 41 5.07 24.21 -13.25
C ASP A 41 6.36 23.36 -13.19
N LEU A 42 6.31 22.09 -13.60
CA LEU A 42 7.48 21.20 -13.64
C LEU A 42 8.15 21.22 -15.02
N LYS A 43 9.28 21.92 -15.11
CA LYS A 43 10.18 21.83 -16.27
C LYS A 43 10.94 20.50 -16.22
N ASN A 44 10.88 19.72 -17.30
CA ASN A 44 11.49 18.39 -17.41
C ASN A 44 10.99 17.39 -16.34
N GLY A 45 9.74 17.47 -15.91
CA GLY A 45 9.20 16.62 -14.85
C GLY A 45 9.24 15.11 -15.15
N HIS A 46 9.25 14.71 -16.43
CA HIS A 46 9.43 13.31 -16.84
C HIS A 46 10.75 12.68 -16.37
N ALA A 47 11.76 13.49 -16.03
CA ALA A 47 13.04 13.01 -15.51
C ALA A 47 13.05 12.84 -13.97
N ILE A 48 11.94 13.12 -13.29
CA ILE A 48 11.85 13.03 -11.83
C ILE A 48 11.61 11.59 -11.39
N GLY A 49 12.41 11.15 -10.42
CA GLY A 49 12.18 9.90 -9.71
C GLY A 49 12.83 8.68 -10.35
N MET A 50 12.30 7.51 -10.02
CA MET A 50 12.81 6.21 -10.46
C MET A 50 12.40 5.92 -11.92
N PRO A 51 13.27 5.33 -12.75
CA PRO A 51 12.89 4.83 -14.07
C PRO A 51 11.70 3.86 -14.01
N VAL A 52 10.75 3.97 -14.96
CA VAL A 52 9.50 3.20 -14.93
C VAL A 52 9.72 1.69 -15.08
N ASP A 53 10.74 1.28 -15.83
CA ASP A 53 11.13 -0.11 -16.00
C ASP A 53 11.73 -0.69 -14.71
N GLU A 54 12.59 0.04 -14.01
CA GLU A 54 13.10 -0.33 -12.69
C GLU A 54 11.96 -0.47 -11.67
N PHE A 55 11.04 0.50 -11.64
CA PHE A 55 9.85 0.46 -10.77
C PHE A 55 8.99 -0.79 -11.04
N ALA A 56 8.61 -1.02 -12.31
CA ALA A 56 7.77 -2.15 -12.68
C ALA A 56 8.44 -3.49 -12.37
N ASN A 57 9.74 -3.60 -12.63
CA ASN A 57 10.52 -4.80 -12.32
C ASN A 57 10.56 -5.07 -10.82
N GLU A 58 10.84 -4.05 -9.99
CA GLU A 58 10.85 -4.22 -8.53
C GLU A 58 9.48 -4.66 -8.00
N VAL A 59 8.39 -4.00 -8.44
CA VAL A 59 7.03 -4.38 -8.05
C VAL A 59 6.73 -5.82 -8.43
N TYR A 60 7.03 -6.19 -9.67
CA TYR A 60 6.74 -7.52 -10.18
C TYR A 60 7.47 -8.60 -9.39
N GLN A 61 8.78 -8.44 -9.16
CA GLN A 61 9.59 -9.41 -8.41
C GLN A 61 9.06 -9.63 -6.99
N ARG A 62 8.69 -8.55 -6.30
CA ARG A 62 8.16 -8.65 -4.93
C ARG A 62 6.78 -9.28 -4.89
N TRP A 63 5.92 -8.93 -5.84
CA TRP A 63 4.59 -9.53 -5.95
C TRP A 63 4.66 -11.04 -6.19
N VAL A 64 5.49 -11.51 -7.13
CA VAL A 64 5.60 -12.95 -7.41
C VAL A 64 6.26 -13.72 -6.26
N ASN A 65 7.04 -13.05 -5.41
CA ASN A 65 7.59 -13.61 -4.16
C ASN A 65 6.55 -13.66 -3.02
N GLY A 66 5.32 -13.23 -3.25
CA GLY A 66 4.20 -13.35 -2.31
C GLY A 66 4.02 -12.15 -1.39
N GLU A 67 4.65 -11.01 -1.68
CA GLU A 67 4.46 -9.80 -0.90
C GLU A 67 3.14 -9.10 -1.28
N ASP A 68 2.29 -8.86 -0.29
CA ASP A 68 1.01 -8.16 -0.47
C ASP A 68 1.12 -6.64 -0.26
N GLN A 69 2.22 -6.16 0.32
CA GLN A 69 2.51 -4.74 0.51
C GLN A 69 3.91 -4.41 0.01
N ILE A 70 3.98 -3.56 -1.02
CA ILE A 70 5.18 -3.42 -1.86
C ILE A 70 5.62 -1.96 -1.88
N PRO A 71 6.35 -1.48 -0.86
CA PRO A 71 6.95 -0.15 -0.88
C PRO A 71 8.22 -0.10 -1.75
N VAL A 72 8.25 0.79 -2.74
CA VAL A 72 9.34 0.86 -3.71
C VAL A 72 10.18 2.12 -3.52
N GLY A 73 11.48 2.01 -3.76
CA GLY A 73 12.41 3.15 -3.70
C GLY A 73 12.29 3.98 -2.42
N THR A 74 12.09 5.28 -2.56
CA THR A 74 11.99 6.24 -1.45
C THR A 74 10.73 6.12 -0.60
N ALA A 75 9.77 5.26 -0.97
CA ALA A 75 8.60 4.97 -0.13
C ALA A 75 8.94 4.04 1.06
N LYS A 76 10.02 3.25 0.98
CA LYS A 76 10.41 2.25 1.99
C LYS A 76 10.59 2.85 3.40
N PRO A 77 11.35 3.93 3.61
CA PRO A 77 11.56 4.45 4.96
C PRO A 77 10.27 4.92 5.64
N MET A 78 9.34 5.52 4.87
CA MET A 78 8.05 5.96 5.41
C MET A 78 7.16 4.74 5.74
N PHE A 79 7.14 3.74 4.86
CA PHE A 79 6.44 2.48 5.12
C PHE A 79 6.95 1.84 6.42
N ASP A 80 8.27 1.69 6.55
CA ASP A 80 8.88 1.03 7.71
C ASP A 80 8.59 1.77 9.02
N ALA A 81 8.61 3.11 8.98
CA ALA A 81 8.39 3.96 10.14
C ALA A 81 6.92 3.98 10.62
N PHE A 82 5.94 3.88 9.70
CA PHE A 82 4.53 4.12 10.02
C PHE A 82 3.62 2.93 9.74
N GLU A 83 3.78 2.28 8.60
CA GLU A 83 2.79 1.34 8.09
C GLU A 83 2.76 0.04 8.89
N ASN A 84 3.93 -0.47 9.27
CA ASN A 84 4.04 -1.63 10.16
C ASN A 84 3.33 -1.36 11.50
N LYS A 85 3.55 -0.18 12.09
CA LYS A 85 2.92 0.18 13.37
C LYS A 85 1.41 0.40 13.27
N ARG A 86 0.96 0.96 12.15
CA ARG A 86 -0.46 1.13 11.87
C ARG A 86 -1.17 -0.22 11.79
N GLN A 87 -0.55 -1.22 11.18
CA GLN A 87 -1.09 -2.57 11.08
C GLN A 87 -1.10 -3.30 12.41
N ASP A 88 0.01 -3.28 13.15
CA ASP A 88 0.08 -3.83 14.51
C ASP A 88 -1.08 -3.31 15.38
N TYR A 89 -1.30 -2.00 15.34
CA TYR A 89 -2.39 -1.36 16.08
C TYR A 89 -3.77 -1.74 15.54
N TYR A 90 -3.97 -1.72 14.23
CA TYR A 90 -5.24 -2.07 13.60
C TYR A 90 -5.68 -3.51 13.94
N GLU A 91 -4.76 -4.46 13.85
CA GLU A 91 -5.03 -5.87 14.17
C GLU A 91 -5.34 -6.08 15.65
N SER A 92 -4.54 -5.49 16.54
CA SER A 92 -4.76 -5.59 17.99
C SER A 92 -6.06 -4.91 18.43
N PHE A 93 -6.40 -3.76 17.84
CA PHE A 93 -7.66 -3.08 18.09
C PHE A 93 -8.85 -3.91 17.64
N ASN A 94 -8.84 -4.45 16.41
CA ASN A 94 -9.93 -5.28 15.90
C ASN A 94 -10.11 -6.55 16.76
N ALA A 95 -9.02 -7.21 17.14
CA ALA A 95 -9.09 -8.40 17.98
C ALA A 95 -9.70 -8.10 19.37
N GLU A 96 -9.41 -6.94 19.95
CA GLU A 96 -10.03 -6.52 21.20
C GLU A 96 -11.52 -6.17 21.01
N MET A 97 -11.85 -5.45 19.94
CA MET A 97 -13.24 -5.14 19.62
C MET A 97 -14.08 -6.40 19.41
N ASP A 98 -13.56 -7.41 18.72
CA ASP A 98 -14.25 -8.69 18.53
C ASP A 98 -14.56 -9.36 19.88
N ARG A 99 -13.60 -9.35 20.82
CA ARG A 99 -13.82 -9.88 22.18
C ARG A 99 -14.88 -9.09 22.93
N VAL A 100 -14.85 -7.77 22.85
CA VAL A 100 -15.80 -6.89 23.54
C VAL A 100 -17.20 -7.06 22.97
N LEU A 101 -17.35 -7.15 21.65
CA LEU A 101 -18.65 -7.27 20.98
C LEU A 101 -19.38 -8.57 21.29
N VAL A 102 -18.68 -9.66 21.63
CA VAL A 102 -19.30 -10.89 22.11
C VAL A 102 -20.20 -10.59 23.33
N TYR A 103 -19.77 -9.74 24.27
CA TYR A 103 -20.57 -9.40 25.45
C TYR A 103 -21.86 -8.62 25.15
N PHE A 104 -22.04 -8.13 23.92
CA PHE A 104 -23.20 -7.35 23.49
C PHE A 104 -24.06 -8.08 22.45
N THR A 105 -23.65 -9.27 21.99
CA THR A 105 -24.28 -9.99 20.87
C THR A 105 -24.74 -11.41 21.22
N VAL A 106 -24.61 -11.82 22.49
CA VAL A 106 -25.26 -13.01 23.10
C VAL A 106 -26.25 -12.64 24.18
#